data_AF-A0A6C1PHF2-F1
#
_entry.id   AF-A0A6C1PHF2-F1
#
_cell.length_a   1.000
_cell.length_b   1.000
_cell.length_c   1.000
_cell.angle_alpha   90.00
_cell.angle_beta   90.00
_cell.angle_gamma   90.00
#
_symmetry.space_group_name_H-M   'P 1'
#
loop_
_entity.id
_entity.type
_entity.pdbx_description
1 polymer ?
#
loop_
_entity_poly.entity_id
_entity_poly.type
_entity_poly.pdbx_seq_one_letter_code
_entity_poly.pdbx_strand_id
1 'polypeptide(L)'
;MSLEHDPPLGKVQERPARAAQRELDQPRRGVGGRRRDTRPAPLADLDKPLSLRDAERLAQAESTDAERLRELMFGRQFRAVIQPPLNDVLMKRQEYLTDTVAVPDAAQLMIRRVLPPADAPRTRPSCTTHYNMLLVFCESLRRGVRMTVRFPYTSVEPLELDGSVAADFFDLPDASPGPENATSASVEQIDPSAIVTNALRSPIGTEPLAELARGKRSVLVVFDDVSRPTPVAQFIESVLSELQAAGVHAHQITFMAALGTHRPMTRDEMAEKLGRSVVDRYACLNHEWDNPEALVYVGDTDQGVPVWINRKVIDSDLVIGIGSIMPIDICGYTGGGKIIVPGLAGPETVNRMHWARVFLRRDEVVGRPDNPVRTSIDALARKAGLGFIVNVVLDADGRVVAAVAGDMTAAHREGCRIAAGRFAVDYDREYDVVVADSHPFDIEFWQANKALDTAGHFVRAGGAIVLVTPCPEGWSRTHRDDILRFGYRGTVEIRRLVEEKAIRHSVVGVHMHQVSEVAFEKARLIIVSEGLPRTEVESVGFEWAATPQRAFARALELSGADSPRMAVLRNASRMTPVRVHGG
;
A
#
# COMPACT_ATOMS: atom_id res chain seq x y z
N MET A 1 -30.81 -52.68 9.07
CA MET A 1 -31.49 -53.58 8.10
C MET A 1 -31.99 -52.67 7.00
N SER A 2 -31.49 -52.63 5.77
CA SER A 2 -30.54 -53.44 4.99
C SER A 2 -30.11 -52.52 3.82
N LEU A 3 -28.82 -52.19 3.62
CA LEU A 3 -27.79 -52.88 2.84
C LEU A 3 -28.04 -53.01 1.31
N GLU A 4 -26.91 -52.83 0.58
CA GLU A 4 -26.60 -53.14 -0.83
C GLU A 4 -26.82 -52.01 -1.87
N HIS A 5 -25.94 -51.70 -2.83
CA HIS A 5 -24.58 -52.14 -3.17
C HIS A 5 -24.04 -51.17 -4.27
N ASP A 6 -22.80 -50.66 -4.13
CA ASP A 6 -21.89 -50.26 -5.23
C ASP A 6 -21.23 -51.54 -5.83
N PRO A 7 -20.53 -51.60 -7.02
CA PRO A 7 -19.55 -50.62 -7.59
C PRO A 7 -19.40 -50.74 -9.16
N PRO A 8 -18.23 -50.59 -9.87
CA PRO A 8 -16.93 -49.93 -9.59
C PRO A 8 -16.32 -49.03 -10.72
N LEU A 9 -15.25 -48.34 -10.30
CA LEU A 9 -14.21 -47.58 -11.03
C LEU A 9 -13.45 -48.37 -12.12
N GLY A 10 -13.11 -47.69 -13.22
CA GLY A 10 -12.15 -48.13 -14.24
C GLY A 10 -10.83 -47.34 -14.22
N LYS A 11 -9.71 -48.06 -14.01
CA LYS A 11 -8.33 -47.62 -14.27
C LYS A 11 -7.84 -48.27 -15.58
N VAL A 12 -7.21 -47.51 -16.48
CA VAL A 12 -6.37 -48.01 -17.60
C VAL A 12 -5.24 -47.00 -17.80
N GLN A 13 -4.05 -47.23 -17.23
CA GLN A 13 -2.84 -47.84 -17.83
C GLN A 13 -2.03 -46.89 -18.74
N GLU A 14 -0.90 -46.41 -18.20
CA GLU A 14 0.29 -45.99 -18.95
C GLU A 14 1.01 -47.21 -19.54
N ARG A 15 1.56 -47.09 -20.76
CA ARG A 15 2.79 -47.76 -21.20
C ARG A 15 3.52 -46.99 -22.33
N PRO A 16 4.84 -47.21 -22.50
CA PRO A 16 5.75 -46.23 -23.11
C PRO A 16 6.45 -46.67 -24.42
N ALA A 17 7.20 -45.71 -24.98
CA ALA A 17 8.51 -45.85 -25.67
C ALA A 17 8.61 -46.14 -27.20
N ARG A 18 9.33 -45.19 -27.85
CA ARG A 18 10.53 -45.32 -28.73
C ARG A 18 10.43 -45.20 -30.26
N ALA A 19 11.38 -44.38 -30.75
CA ALA A 19 12.20 -44.47 -31.97
C ALA A 19 11.53 -44.09 -33.32
N ALA A 20 12.17 -43.47 -34.31
CA ALA A 20 13.53 -42.95 -34.55
C ALA A 20 13.53 -42.15 -35.88
N GLN A 21 14.50 -41.24 -36.08
CA GLN A 21 15.26 -40.92 -37.33
C GLN A 21 15.94 -39.55 -37.12
N ARG A 22 17.27 -39.44 -36.92
CA ARG A 22 18.43 -39.57 -37.82
C ARG A 22 18.43 -38.59 -39.02
N GLU A 23 19.34 -37.61 -38.95
CA GLU A 23 20.23 -37.06 -40.00
C GLU A 23 21.14 -36.01 -39.29
N LEU A 24 22.43 -36.24 -38.96
CA LEU A 24 23.65 -36.28 -39.78
C LEU A 24 23.83 -35.06 -40.72
N ASP A 25 24.63 -34.06 -40.32
CA ASP A 25 25.90 -33.77 -41.00
C ASP A 25 26.70 -32.58 -40.40
N GLN A 26 27.86 -32.93 -39.85
CA GLN A 26 29.16 -32.23 -39.90
C GLN A 26 30.18 -33.38 -40.04
N PRO A 27 31.37 -33.26 -40.69
CA PRO A 27 32.38 -32.22 -40.39
C PRO A 27 33.39 -31.88 -41.53
N ARG A 28 34.31 -30.92 -41.31
CA ARG A 28 35.78 -31.17 -41.23
C ARG A 28 36.67 -29.92 -41.31
N ARG A 29 37.51 -29.83 -40.27
CA ARG A 29 38.87 -29.30 -40.09
C ARG A 29 39.65 -28.79 -41.32
N GLY A 30 40.37 -27.69 -41.10
CA GLY A 30 41.64 -27.37 -41.78
C GLY A 30 42.63 -26.70 -40.80
N VAL A 31 43.79 -27.33 -40.60
CA VAL A 31 44.95 -26.80 -39.86
C VAL A 31 45.98 -26.33 -40.89
N GLY A 32 46.56 -25.14 -40.72
CA GLY A 32 47.70 -24.65 -41.52
C GLY A 32 48.30 -23.40 -40.91
N GLY A 33 49.59 -23.43 -40.59
CA GLY A 33 50.27 -22.44 -39.74
C GLY A 33 51.03 -21.32 -40.46
N ARG A 34 51.27 -20.27 -39.66
CA ARG A 34 52.35 -19.24 -39.65
C ARG A 34 52.58 -18.36 -40.89
N ARG A 35 52.39 -17.04 -40.70
CA ARG A 35 53.46 -16.02 -40.79
C ARG A 35 53.03 -14.74 -40.05
N ARG A 36 53.94 -14.15 -39.27
CA ARG A 36 53.81 -12.84 -38.64
C ARG A 36 53.93 -11.78 -39.74
N ASP A 37 52.93 -10.90 -39.86
CA ASP A 37 53.07 -9.60 -40.52
C ASP A 37 52.81 -8.53 -39.46
N THR A 38 53.80 -7.66 -39.27
CA THR A 38 53.84 -6.58 -38.30
C THR A 38 53.43 -5.30 -38.98
N ARG A 39 52.12 -5.03 -39.05
CA ARG A 39 51.54 -3.70 -39.30
C ARG A 39 50.27 -3.52 -38.47
N PRO A 40 50.09 -2.40 -37.73
CA PRO A 40 48.84 -2.16 -37.02
C PRO A 40 47.70 -1.94 -38.02
N ALA A 41 46.58 -2.63 -37.80
CA ALA A 41 45.34 -2.45 -38.56
C ALA A 41 44.65 -1.11 -38.21
N PRO A 42 43.82 -0.55 -39.10
CA PRO A 42 43.15 0.73 -38.86
C PRO A 42 42.10 0.62 -37.75
N LEU A 43 42.00 1.65 -36.93
CA LEU A 43 40.94 1.85 -35.93
C LEU A 43 39.56 1.87 -36.59
N ALA A 44 38.83 0.74 -36.56
CA ALA A 44 37.43 0.67 -36.94
C ALA A 44 36.72 -0.52 -36.25
N ASP A 45 36.29 -0.32 -35.00
CA ASP A 45 35.00 -0.73 -34.44
C ASP A 45 34.94 -0.23 -32.96
N LEU A 46 34.24 0.87 -32.67
CA LEU A 46 34.34 1.61 -31.39
C LEU A 46 33.11 1.52 -30.46
N ASP A 47 32.21 0.54 -30.68
CA ASP A 47 30.99 0.35 -29.86
C ASP A 47 30.99 -0.90 -28.97
N LYS A 48 32.15 -1.53 -28.73
CA LYS A 48 32.28 -2.63 -27.75
C LYS A 48 33.16 -2.24 -26.56
N PRO A 49 32.77 -2.57 -25.31
CA PRO A 49 33.63 -2.33 -24.14
C PRO A 49 34.94 -3.12 -24.25
N LEU A 50 36.06 -2.44 -24.03
CA LEU A 50 37.40 -3.03 -24.07
C LEU A 50 37.60 -4.06 -22.94
N SER A 51 38.26 -5.17 -23.25
CA SER A 51 38.62 -6.17 -22.24
C SER A 51 39.70 -5.65 -21.29
N LEU A 52 39.71 -6.11 -20.04
CA LEU A 52 40.68 -5.72 -19.02
C LEU A 52 42.15 -5.92 -19.48
N ARG A 53 42.42 -6.98 -20.25
CA ARG A 53 43.76 -7.28 -20.79
C ARG A 53 44.19 -6.32 -21.91
N ASP A 54 43.24 -5.77 -22.67
CA ASP A 54 43.53 -4.80 -23.71
C ASP A 54 43.74 -3.39 -23.13
N ALA A 55 43.00 -3.07 -22.05
CA ALA A 55 43.23 -1.86 -21.26
C ALA A 55 44.61 -1.86 -20.58
N GLU A 56 45.08 -3.00 -20.08
CA GLU A 56 46.42 -3.17 -19.50
C GLU A 56 47.54 -3.01 -20.54
N ARG A 57 47.35 -3.51 -21.77
CA ARG A 57 48.33 -3.33 -22.87
C ARG A 57 48.43 -1.87 -23.34
N LEU A 58 47.31 -1.14 -23.36
CA LEU A 58 47.27 0.31 -23.65
C LEU A 58 47.85 1.16 -22.50
N ALA A 59 47.79 0.68 -21.26
CA ALA A 59 48.43 1.33 -20.11
C ALA A 59 49.96 1.28 -20.18
N GLN A 60 50.53 0.30 -20.89
CA GLN A 60 51.98 0.09 -21.01
C GLN A 60 52.61 0.71 -22.28
N ALA A 61 51.83 1.31 -23.18
CA ALA A 61 52.35 1.94 -24.40
C ALA A 61 52.83 3.38 -24.15
N GLU A 62 54.11 3.66 -24.40
CA GLU A 62 54.75 4.98 -24.25
C GLU A 62 54.66 5.84 -25.52
N SER A 63 53.45 6.06 -26.05
CA SER A 63 53.26 7.00 -27.17
C SER A 63 52.25 8.09 -26.83
N THR A 64 52.43 9.27 -27.44
CA THR A 64 51.56 10.45 -27.33
C THR A 64 50.09 10.17 -27.68
N ASP A 65 49.80 9.12 -28.46
CA ASP A 65 48.44 8.69 -28.79
C ASP A 65 47.75 7.97 -27.61
N ALA A 66 48.50 7.31 -26.73
CA ALA A 66 47.97 6.67 -25.51
C ALA A 66 47.59 7.71 -24.44
N GLU A 67 48.27 8.86 -24.40
CA GLU A 67 47.93 9.98 -23.50
C GLU A 67 46.64 10.69 -23.94
N ARG A 68 46.44 10.88 -25.25
CA ARG A 68 45.17 11.40 -25.81
C ARG A 68 43.99 10.45 -25.60
N LEU A 69 44.21 9.14 -25.72
CA LEU A 69 43.21 8.12 -25.40
C LEU A 69 42.86 8.10 -23.91
N ARG A 70 43.82 8.35 -23.01
CA ARG A 70 43.55 8.47 -21.56
C ARG A 70 42.74 9.72 -21.22
N GLU A 71 43.00 10.87 -21.85
CA GLU A 71 42.16 12.07 -21.68
C GLU A 71 40.74 11.88 -22.22
N LEU A 72 40.59 11.25 -23.40
CA LEU A 72 39.27 10.91 -23.97
C LEU A 72 38.50 9.90 -23.11
N MET A 73 39.20 8.93 -22.51
CA MET A 73 38.62 7.95 -21.58
C MET A 73 38.29 8.59 -20.23
N PHE A 74 39.10 9.52 -19.72
CA PHE A 74 38.81 10.25 -18.48
C PHE A 74 37.56 11.11 -18.67
N GLY A 75 37.41 11.84 -19.78
CA GLY A 75 36.19 12.61 -20.08
C GLY A 75 34.94 11.74 -20.27
N ARG A 76 35.06 10.55 -20.87
CA ARG A 76 33.93 9.63 -21.10
C ARG A 76 33.56 8.79 -19.86
N GLN A 77 34.53 8.32 -19.08
CA GLN A 77 34.25 7.60 -17.81
C GLN A 77 33.83 8.56 -16.68
N PHE A 78 34.34 9.80 -16.64
CA PHE A 78 33.83 10.82 -15.71
C PHE A 78 32.34 11.14 -16.00
N ARG A 79 31.93 11.15 -17.28
CA ARG A 79 30.50 11.23 -17.67
C ARG A 79 29.70 9.96 -17.43
N ALA A 80 30.29 8.76 -17.50
CA ALA A 80 29.57 7.50 -17.33
C ALA A 80 29.50 7.01 -15.86
N VAL A 81 30.44 7.43 -15.01
CA VAL A 81 30.59 6.93 -13.62
C VAL A 81 30.16 7.97 -12.59
N ILE A 82 30.35 9.28 -12.84
CA ILE A 82 30.04 10.35 -11.88
C ILE A 82 28.79 11.14 -12.27
N GLN A 83 28.50 11.32 -13.56
CA GLN A 83 27.33 12.07 -13.99
C GLN A 83 25.98 11.38 -13.66
N PRO A 84 25.82 10.05 -13.78
CA PRO A 84 24.57 9.40 -13.41
C PRO A 84 24.30 9.46 -11.90
N PRO A 85 25.25 9.17 -10.97
CA PRO A 85 24.97 9.31 -9.55
C PRO A 85 24.75 10.77 -9.11
N LEU A 86 25.45 11.74 -9.71
CA LEU A 86 25.28 13.15 -9.33
C LEU A 86 23.97 13.73 -9.90
N ASN A 87 23.58 13.37 -11.13
CA ASN A 87 22.29 13.77 -11.70
C ASN A 87 21.12 12.94 -11.15
N ASP A 88 21.27 11.67 -10.75
CA ASP A 88 20.21 10.92 -10.06
C ASP A 88 20.01 11.47 -8.63
N VAL A 89 21.08 11.92 -7.96
CA VAL A 89 20.98 12.58 -6.65
C VAL A 89 20.39 14.00 -6.75
N LEU A 90 20.65 14.73 -7.85
CA LEU A 90 20.21 16.12 -8.02
C LEU A 90 18.89 16.30 -8.80
N MET A 91 18.60 15.47 -9.81
CA MET A 91 17.45 15.64 -10.72
C MET A 91 16.26 14.75 -10.40
N LYS A 92 16.44 13.52 -9.86
CA LYS A 92 15.31 12.68 -9.39
C LYS A 92 14.79 13.06 -7.99
N ARG A 93 15.53 13.89 -7.26
CA ARG A 93 15.17 14.34 -5.90
C ARG A 93 14.70 15.80 -5.84
N GLN A 94 14.69 16.52 -6.96
CA GLN A 94 14.39 17.95 -6.96
C GLN A 94 12.89 18.27 -6.82
N GLU A 95 12.00 17.31 -7.09
CA GLU A 95 10.55 17.47 -6.86
C GLU A 95 10.12 17.13 -5.41
N TYR A 96 10.98 16.48 -4.62
CA TYR A 96 10.65 16.01 -3.26
C TYR A 96 11.32 16.79 -2.12
N LEU A 97 12.01 17.89 -2.42
CA LEU A 97 12.75 18.70 -1.45
C LEU A 97 12.30 20.17 -1.49
N THR A 98 11.03 20.42 -1.19
CA THR A 98 10.64 21.76 -0.73
C THR A 98 11.03 21.86 0.74
N ASP A 99 12.04 22.70 1.00
CA ASP A 99 12.60 23.07 2.31
C ASP A 99 13.41 22.00 3.04
N THR A 100 14.65 21.73 2.61
CA THR A 100 15.89 21.56 3.43
C THR A 100 16.98 20.76 2.71
N VAL A 101 17.80 21.42 1.87
CA VAL A 101 19.19 20.98 1.66
C VAL A 101 20.08 22.21 1.68
N ALA A 102 20.52 22.61 2.88
CA ALA A 102 21.70 23.45 2.98
C ALA A 102 22.91 22.55 2.67
N VAL A 103 23.43 22.60 1.45
CA VAL A 103 24.77 22.07 1.16
C VAL A 103 25.75 22.91 2.00
N PRO A 104 26.50 22.33 2.95
CA PRO A 104 27.35 23.13 3.82
C PRO A 104 28.39 23.91 3.01
N ASP A 105 28.62 25.19 3.32
CA ASP A 105 29.59 26.08 2.65
C ASP A 105 30.99 25.45 2.52
N ALA A 106 31.36 24.56 3.44
CA ALA A 106 32.61 23.81 3.42
C ALA A 106 32.76 22.89 2.17
N ALA A 107 31.67 22.32 1.67
CA ALA A 107 31.67 21.48 0.46
C ALA A 107 31.91 22.32 -0.80
N GLN A 108 31.32 23.52 -0.88
CA GLN A 108 31.58 24.46 -1.99
C GLN A 108 33.02 25.01 -1.94
N LEU A 109 33.55 25.27 -0.74
CA LEU A 109 34.91 25.77 -0.55
C LEU A 109 35.99 24.73 -0.93
N MET A 110 35.72 23.43 -0.72
CA MET A 110 36.67 22.36 -1.07
C MET A 110 36.60 21.89 -2.52
N ILE A 111 35.45 21.96 -3.18
CA ILE A 111 35.35 21.71 -4.65
C ILE A 111 36.27 22.69 -5.42
N ARG A 112 36.42 23.93 -4.92
CA ARG A 112 37.38 24.92 -5.44
C ARG A 112 38.86 24.61 -5.12
N ARG A 113 39.16 23.71 -4.18
CA ARG A 113 40.52 23.30 -3.80
C ARG A 113 40.97 21.99 -4.47
N VAL A 114 40.04 21.10 -4.81
CA VAL A 114 40.33 19.82 -5.50
C VAL A 114 40.53 20.04 -7.00
N LEU A 115 39.90 21.05 -7.58
CA LEU A 115 40.22 21.54 -8.92
C LEU A 115 41.30 22.62 -8.80
N PRO A 116 42.52 22.43 -9.33
CA PRO A 116 43.48 23.52 -9.36
C PRO A 116 42.91 24.67 -10.21
N PRO A 117 43.22 25.93 -9.89
CA PRO A 117 42.93 27.03 -10.80
C PRO A 117 43.60 26.75 -12.16
N ALA A 118 42.99 27.24 -13.24
CA ALA A 118 43.40 26.94 -14.62
C ALA A 118 44.90 27.18 -14.93
N ASP A 119 45.58 27.94 -14.07
CA ASP A 119 46.96 28.40 -14.25
C ASP A 119 47.99 27.78 -13.26
N ALA A 120 47.65 26.73 -12.51
CA ALA A 120 48.62 26.08 -11.62
C ALA A 120 49.62 25.17 -12.39
N PRO A 121 50.93 25.21 -12.07
CA PRO A 121 51.93 24.36 -12.72
C PRO A 121 51.65 22.87 -12.44
N ARG A 122 51.57 22.07 -13.50
CA ARG A 122 51.29 20.63 -13.49
C ARG A 122 52.43 19.83 -12.83
N THR A 123 52.49 19.78 -11.51
CA THR A 123 53.18 18.68 -10.83
C THR A 123 52.24 17.47 -10.79
N ARG A 124 52.73 16.30 -11.22
CA ARG A 124 51.95 15.05 -11.38
C ARG A 124 51.98 14.22 -10.08
N PRO A 125 50.96 14.27 -9.21
CA PRO A 125 50.66 13.16 -8.31
C PRO A 125 50.01 12.01 -9.10
N SER A 126 50.27 10.76 -8.72
CA SER A 126 49.74 9.60 -9.42
C SER A 126 48.21 9.62 -9.48
N CYS A 127 47.65 9.32 -10.66
CA CYS A 127 46.21 9.37 -10.95
C CYS A 127 45.38 8.51 -9.97
N THR A 128 45.98 7.45 -9.42
CA THR A 128 45.38 6.53 -8.44
C THR A 128 45.12 7.19 -7.07
N THR A 129 45.97 8.12 -6.64
CA THR A 129 45.83 8.81 -5.34
C THR A 129 44.65 9.78 -5.35
N HIS A 130 44.41 10.46 -6.48
CA HIS A 130 43.25 11.37 -6.63
C HIS A 130 41.92 10.61 -6.73
N TYR A 131 41.89 9.46 -7.41
CA TYR A 131 40.70 8.62 -7.50
C TYR A 131 40.32 8.02 -6.13
N ASN A 132 41.29 7.51 -5.38
CA ASN A 132 41.04 6.98 -4.03
C ASN A 132 40.64 8.10 -3.04
N MET A 133 41.24 9.29 -3.14
CA MET A 133 40.80 10.45 -2.34
C MET A 133 39.39 10.91 -2.71
N LEU A 134 39.02 10.89 -4.00
CA LEU A 134 37.68 11.27 -4.44
C LEU A 134 36.64 10.24 -4.01
N LEU A 135 36.95 8.95 -4.06
CA LEU A 135 36.09 7.89 -3.52
C LEU A 135 35.93 8.02 -2.01
N VAL A 136 37.03 8.15 -1.26
CA VAL A 136 36.97 8.38 0.21
C VAL A 136 36.22 9.68 0.53
N PHE A 137 36.35 10.73 -0.28
CA PHE A 137 35.61 11.98 -0.14
C PHE A 137 34.12 11.83 -0.47
N CYS A 138 33.76 11.11 -1.54
CA CYS A 138 32.37 10.79 -1.87
C CYS A 138 31.74 9.88 -0.80
N GLU A 139 32.49 8.91 -0.27
CA GLU A 139 32.10 8.08 0.87
C GLU A 139 31.92 8.94 2.12
N SER A 140 32.82 9.90 2.36
CA SER A 140 32.79 10.81 3.49
C SER A 140 31.71 11.88 3.36
N LEU A 141 31.34 12.28 2.13
CA LEU A 141 30.19 13.12 1.82
C LEU A 141 28.89 12.34 2.00
N ARG A 142 28.81 11.08 1.56
CA ARG A 142 27.68 10.18 1.85
C ARG A 142 27.50 10.00 3.36
N ARG A 143 28.57 9.74 4.11
CA ARG A 143 28.57 9.69 5.57
C ARG A 143 28.23 11.04 6.25
N GLY A 144 28.31 12.15 5.51
CA GLY A 144 27.99 13.49 6.00
C GLY A 144 26.57 13.97 5.65
N VAL A 145 25.88 13.31 4.71
CA VAL A 145 24.48 13.63 4.35
C VAL A 145 23.56 12.79 5.22
N ARG A 146 22.92 13.44 6.19
CA ARG A 146 21.81 12.83 6.94
C ARG A 146 20.53 12.97 6.13
N MET A 147 19.76 11.90 6.04
CA MET A 147 18.42 11.92 5.50
C MET A 147 17.42 11.86 6.66
N THR A 148 16.50 12.81 6.71
CA THR A 148 15.45 12.87 7.73
C THR A 148 14.15 12.30 7.18
N VAL A 149 13.66 11.21 7.78
CA VAL A 149 12.33 10.66 7.52
C VAL A 149 11.34 11.30 8.51
N ARG A 150 10.39 12.08 7.98
CA ARG A 150 9.32 12.69 8.79
C ARG A 150 8.05 11.87 8.70
N PHE A 151 7.45 11.61 9.85
CA PHE A 151 6.14 10.95 9.97
C PHE A 151 5.02 12.00 10.03
N PRO A 152 3.79 11.66 9.61
CA PRO A 152 2.65 12.59 9.59
C PRO A 152 2.05 12.87 10.98
N TYR A 153 2.81 12.63 12.05
CA TYR A 153 2.35 12.74 13.44
C TYR A 153 3.15 13.81 14.17
N THR A 154 2.47 14.79 14.73
CA THR A 154 3.10 15.91 15.43
C THR A 154 3.82 15.50 16.72
N SER A 155 3.42 14.39 17.33
CA SER A 155 4.03 13.86 18.55
C SER A 155 5.23 12.95 18.30
N VAL A 156 5.47 12.53 17.05
CA VAL A 156 6.53 11.58 16.72
C VAL A 156 7.75 12.31 16.15
N GLU A 157 8.91 12.10 16.77
CA GLU A 157 10.17 12.64 16.27
C GLU A 157 10.57 12.03 14.90
N PRO A 158 11.28 12.77 14.04
CA PRO A 158 11.80 12.21 12.80
C PRO A 158 12.80 11.07 13.02
N LEU A 159 12.93 10.20 12.02
CA LEU A 159 14.01 9.20 11.95
C LEU A 159 15.17 9.78 11.15
N GLU A 160 16.37 9.78 11.74
CA GLU A 160 17.60 10.23 11.09
C GLU A 160 18.37 9.01 10.53
N LEU A 161 18.54 9.00 9.21
CA LEU A 161 19.32 8.00 8.49
C LEU A 161 20.70 8.55 8.17
N ASP A 162 21.74 7.77 8.51
CA ASP A 162 23.09 8.00 8.01
C ASP A 162 23.11 7.74 6.49
N GLY A 163 23.75 8.59 5.69
CA GLY A 163 23.80 8.42 4.23
C GLY A 163 24.62 7.22 3.74
N SER A 164 25.16 6.40 4.65
CA SER A 164 25.63 5.03 4.38
C SER A 164 24.51 3.99 4.29
N VAL A 165 23.29 4.29 4.76
CA VAL A 165 22.13 3.39 4.65
C VAL A 165 21.52 3.49 3.25
N ALA A 166 21.45 2.35 2.54
CA ALA A 166 20.75 2.25 1.27
C ALA A 166 19.24 2.08 1.50
N ALA A 167 18.49 3.19 1.43
CA ALA A 167 17.05 3.24 1.64
C ALA A 167 16.31 3.65 0.35
N ASP A 168 15.33 2.82 -0.03
CA ASP A 168 14.34 3.14 -1.06
C ASP A 168 13.09 3.75 -0.40
N PHE A 169 12.49 4.75 -1.05
CA PHE A 169 11.35 5.49 -0.53
C PHE A 169 10.14 5.23 -1.41
N PHE A 170 9.03 4.87 -0.76
CA PHE A 170 7.76 4.59 -1.39
C PHE A 170 6.69 5.46 -0.78
N ASP A 171 5.90 6.09 -1.64
CA ASP A 171 4.71 6.86 -1.28
C ASP A 171 3.61 6.57 -2.32
N LEU A 172 2.41 7.07 -2.07
CA LEU A 172 1.36 7.06 -3.07
C LEU A 172 1.78 7.93 -4.28
N PRO A 173 1.43 7.53 -5.52
CA PRO A 173 1.66 8.35 -6.70
C PRO A 173 1.09 9.77 -6.51
N ASP A 174 1.90 10.79 -6.81
CA ASP A 174 1.45 12.18 -6.77
C ASP A 174 0.24 12.38 -7.68
N ALA A 175 -0.70 13.22 -7.25
CA ALA A 175 -1.89 13.57 -8.03
C ALA A 175 -1.57 14.46 -9.26
N SER A 176 -0.29 14.66 -9.58
CA SER A 176 0.13 15.43 -10.75
C SER A 176 -0.41 14.78 -12.03
N PRO A 177 -1.05 15.54 -12.93
CA PRO A 177 -1.33 15.03 -14.26
C PRO A 177 0.00 14.57 -14.87
N GLY A 178 -0.01 13.42 -15.54
CA GLY A 178 1.20 12.86 -16.15
C GLY A 178 1.97 13.89 -17.01
N PRO A 179 3.24 13.62 -17.35
CA PRO A 179 4.17 14.59 -17.94
C PRO A 179 3.73 15.21 -19.28
N GLU A 180 2.60 14.81 -19.86
CA GLU A 180 2.03 15.41 -21.06
C GLU A 180 1.22 16.69 -20.81
N ASN A 181 0.89 17.04 -19.55
CA ASN A 181 0.10 18.25 -19.22
C ASN A 181 0.72 19.13 -18.12
N ALA A 182 2.05 19.13 -17.99
CA ALA A 182 2.77 20.05 -17.11
C ALA A 182 2.87 21.46 -17.73
N THR A 183 1.74 22.13 -17.92
CA THR A 183 1.70 23.60 -17.89
C THR A 183 1.32 24.03 -16.50
N SER A 184 2.08 24.98 -15.95
CA SER A 184 2.01 25.58 -14.61
C SER A 184 0.69 26.31 -14.29
N ALA A 185 -0.45 25.72 -14.60
CA ALA A 185 -1.72 26.12 -14.03
C ALA A 185 -1.71 25.67 -12.57
N SER A 186 -1.94 26.63 -11.66
CA SER A 186 -2.39 26.34 -10.30
C SER A 186 -3.35 25.16 -10.34
N VAL A 187 -3.06 24.08 -9.60
CA VAL A 187 -3.99 22.95 -9.46
C VAL A 187 -5.30 23.54 -8.97
N GLU A 188 -6.27 23.72 -9.86
CA GLU A 188 -7.58 24.26 -9.55
C GLU A 188 -8.17 23.26 -8.56
N GLN A 189 -8.31 23.66 -7.29
CA GLN A 189 -8.93 22.81 -6.28
C GLN A 189 -10.37 22.56 -6.72
N ILE A 190 -10.62 21.38 -7.28
CA ILE A 190 -11.95 20.98 -7.72
C ILE A 190 -12.80 20.78 -6.47
N ASP A 191 -13.92 21.50 -6.38
CA ASP A 191 -14.87 21.40 -5.28
C ASP A 191 -15.40 19.94 -5.16
N PRO A 192 -15.20 19.25 -4.02
CA PRO A 192 -15.74 17.91 -3.77
C PRO A 192 -17.24 17.78 -4.03
N SER A 193 -18.01 18.83 -3.71
CA SER A 193 -19.46 18.87 -3.96
C SER A 193 -19.77 18.83 -5.46
N ALA A 194 -18.98 19.53 -6.28
CA ALA A 194 -19.13 19.51 -7.73
C ALA A 194 -18.79 18.12 -8.32
N ILE A 195 -17.75 17.46 -7.83
CA ILE A 195 -17.37 16.09 -8.26
C ILE A 195 -18.52 15.11 -7.97
N VAL A 196 -19.07 15.15 -6.75
CA VAL A 196 -20.17 14.25 -6.35
C VAL A 196 -21.46 14.59 -7.08
N THR A 197 -21.78 15.88 -7.27
CA THR A 197 -22.94 16.32 -8.05
C THR A 197 -22.88 15.79 -9.49
N ASN A 198 -21.70 15.81 -10.12
CA ASN A 198 -21.53 15.26 -11.46
C ASN A 198 -21.75 13.74 -11.49
N ALA A 199 -21.25 13.01 -10.49
CA ALA A 199 -21.50 11.57 -10.37
C ALA A 199 -23.00 11.25 -10.18
N LEU A 200 -23.71 12.03 -9.35
CA LEU A 200 -25.15 11.86 -9.12
C LEU A 200 -25.99 12.11 -10.37
N ARG A 201 -25.58 13.05 -11.23
CA ARG A 201 -26.24 13.36 -12.52
C ARG A 201 -26.03 12.30 -13.60
N SER A 202 -25.08 11.40 -13.42
CA SER A 202 -24.75 10.34 -14.38
C SER A 202 -24.53 9.01 -13.64
N PRO A 203 -25.57 8.47 -12.99
CA PRO A 203 -25.46 7.26 -12.19
C PRO A 203 -25.11 6.05 -13.07
N ILE A 204 -24.29 5.16 -12.53
CA ILE A 204 -23.82 3.96 -13.24
C ILE A 204 -24.75 2.80 -12.90
N GLY A 205 -25.35 2.20 -13.93
CA GLY A 205 -26.10 0.94 -13.79
C GLY A 205 -27.44 1.04 -13.04
N THR A 206 -27.99 2.24 -12.87
CA THR A 206 -29.29 2.47 -12.22
C THR A 206 -29.91 3.80 -12.65
N GLU A 207 -31.16 4.06 -12.27
CA GLU A 207 -31.85 5.33 -12.47
C GLU A 207 -31.26 6.45 -11.57
N PRO A 208 -31.44 7.75 -11.93
CA PRO A 208 -31.04 8.86 -11.07
C PRO A 208 -31.61 8.75 -9.66
N LEU A 209 -30.84 9.21 -8.67
CA LEU A 209 -31.24 9.13 -7.26
C LEU A 209 -32.61 9.80 -7.02
N ALA A 210 -32.85 10.95 -7.66
CA ALA A 210 -34.13 11.64 -7.55
C ALA A 210 -35.33 10.83 -8.09
N GLU A 211 -35.12 9.98 -9.10
CA GLU A 211 -36.15 9.08 -9.62
C GLU A 211 -36.42 7.93 -8.64
N LEU A 212 -35.34 7.28 -8.14
CA LEU A 212 -35.44 6.20 -7.15
C LEU A 212 -36.07 6.66 -5.84
N ALA A 213 -35.85 7.92 -5.44
CA ALA A 213 -36.34 8.50 -4.20
C ALA A 213 -37.81 8.99 -4.31
N ARG A 214 -38.37 9.11 -5.51
CA ARG A 214 -39.72 9.65 -5.70
C ARG A 214 -40.76 8.76 -5.02
N GLY A 215 -41.58 9.37 -4.16
CA GLY A 215 -42.66 8.68 -3.44
C GLY A 215 -42.20 7.79 -2.28
N LYS A 216 -40.89 7.75 -1.97
CA LYS A 216 -40.34 7.04 -0.82
C LYS A 216 -40.71 7.74 0.47
N ARG A 217 -41.12 6.98 1.49
CA ARG A 217 -41.57 7.54 2.78
C ARG A 217 -40.50 7.47 3.86
N SER A 218 -39.52 6.60 3.70
CA SER A 218 -38.36 6.44 4.57
C SER A 218 -37.09 6.21 3.74
N VAL A 219 -36.04 6.98 4.04
CA VAL A 219 -34.73 6.87 3.41
C VAL A 219 -33.67 6.70 4.50
N LEU A 220 -32.88 5.64 4.38
CA LEU A 220 -31.71 5.41 5.24
C LEU A 220 -30.45 5.78 4.48
N VAL A 221 -29.73 6.78 4.98
CA VAL A 221 -28.41 7.17 4.50
C VAL A 221 -27.37 6.56 5.42
N VAL A 222 -26.65 5.57 4.91
CA VAL A 222 -25.59 4.87 5.65
C VAL A 222 -24.25 5.50 5.29
N PHE A 223 -23.44 5.83 6.29
CA PHE A 223 -22.13 6.46 6.09
C PHE A 223 -21.05 5.72 6.90
N ASP A 224 -19.80 5.78 6.44
CA ASP A 224 -18.70 5.16 7.16
C ASP A 224 -18.27 5.96 8.41
N ASP A 225 -17.68 5.26 9.37
CA ASP A 225 -17.34 5.83 10.67
C ASP A 225 -16.02 6.66 10.66
N VAL A 226 -15.62 7.14 11.84
CA VAL A 226 -14.37 7.91 12.02
C VAL A 226 -13.10 7.13 11.68
N SER A 227 -13.16 5.80 11.60
CA SER A 227 -12.01 4.99 11.18
C SER A 227 -11.75 5.06 9.66
N ARG A 228 -12.54 5.85 8.93
CA ARG A 228 -12.41 6.08 7.49
C ARG A 228 -12.18 7.57 7.19
N PRO A 229 -11.32 7.89 6.23
CA PRO A 229 -10.98 9.27 5.87
C PRO A 229 -12.04 9.95 4.98
N THR A 230 -13.20 9.33 4.74
CA THR A 230 -14.23 9.89 3.83
C THR A 230 -14.73 11.24 4.34
N PRO A 231 -14.57 12.34 3.57
CA PRO A 231 -14.94 13.68 3.99
C PRO A 231 -16.40 13.97 3.67
N VAL A 232 -17.32 13.21 4.28
CA VAL A 232 -18.77 13.23 3.93
C VAL A 232 -19.36 14.64 4.04
N ALA A 233 -18.98 15.42 5.06
CA ALA A 233 -19.42 16.80 5.26
C ALA A 233 -19.17 17.72 4.05
N GLN A 234 -18.17 17.43 3.20
CA GLN A 234 -17.83 18.27 2.04
C GLN A 234 -18.81 18.09 0.86
N PHE A 235 -19.59 17.01 0.83
CA PHE A 235 -20.44 16.69 -0.33
C PHE A 235 -21.83 16.16 0.02
N ILE A 236 -22.15 15.95 1.30
CA ILE A 236 -23.45 15.38 1.70
C ILE A 236 -24.65 16.20 1.23
N GLU A 237 -24.50 17.53 1.17
CA GLU A 237 -25.54 18.42 0.67
C GLU A 237 -25.91 18.16 -0.80
N SER A 238 -24.97 17.63 -1.61
CA SER A 238 -25.26 17.20 -2.99
C SER A 238 -26.25 16.03 -3.00
N VAL A 239 -26.09 15.07 -2.08
CA VAL A 239 -26.99 13.91 -1.95
C VAL A 239 -28.35 14.35 -1.39
N LEU A 240 -28.34 15.21 -0.37
CA LEU A 240 -29.57 15.73 0.24
C LEU A 240 -30.38 16.56 -0.76
N SER A 241 -29.73 17.31 -1.65
CA SER A 241 -30.39 18.08 -2.71
C SER A 241 -31.17 17.19 -3.68
N GLU A 242 -30.61 16.05 -4.10
CA GLU A 242 -31.31 15.08 -4.94
C GLU A 242 -32.55 14.49 -4.24
N LEU A 243 -32.42 14.15 -2.94
CA LEU A 243 -33.54 13.65 -2.14
C LEU A 243 -34.64 14.69 -1.97
N GLN A 244 -34.26 15.95 -1.71
CA GLN A 244 -35.22 17.05 -1.58
C GLN A 244 -35.93 17.32 -2.92
N ALA A 245 -35.22 17.27 -4.04
CA ALA A 245 -35.79 17.42 -5.37
C ALA A 245 -36.81 16.31 -5.70
N ALA A 246 -36.63 15.11 -5.13
CA ALA A 246 -37.59 14.01 -5.21
C ALA A 246 -38.80 14.15 -4.26
N GLY A 247 -38.84 15.20 -3.44
CA GLY A 247 -39.90 15.44 -2.46
C GLY A 247 -39.70 14.72 -1.12
N VAL A 248 -38.51 14.18 -0.83
CA VAL A 248 -38.20 13.55 0.46
C VAL A 248 -37.89 14.64 1.49
N HIS A 249 -38.70 14.70 2.55
CA HIS A 249 -38.53 15.67 3.62
C HIS A 249 -37.55 15.19 4.70
N ALA A 250 -36.99 16.12 5.48
CA ALA A 250 -35.95 15.81 6.46
C ALA A 250 -36.37 14.75 7.51
N HIS A 251 -37.63 14.76 7.96
CA HIS A 251 -38.15 13.77 8.92
C HIS A 251 -38.24 12.34 8.36
N GLN A 252 -38.07 12.17 7.05
CA GLN A 252 -38.09 10.89 6.35
C GLN A 252 -36.68 10.33 6.15
N ILE A 253 -35.65 11.11 6.45
CA ILE A 253 -34.24 10.74 6.25
C ILE A 253 -33.62 10.42 7.61
N THR A 254 -33.08 9.20 7.74
CA THR A 254 -32.27 8.79 8.90
C THR A 254 -30.85 8.52 8.45
N PHE A 255 -29.87 9.02 9.19
CA PHE A 255 -28.46 8.70 9.02
C PHE A 255 -28.04 7.58 9.96
N MET A 256 -27.21 6.66 9.48
CA MET A 256 -26.65 5.58 10.29
C MET A 256 -25.18 5.34 10.01
N ALA A 257 -24.38 5.33 11.08
CA ALA A 257 -22.96 5.00 11.02
C ALA A 257 -22.78 3.49 10.84
N ALA A 258 -22.08 3.11 9.76
CA ALA A 258 -21.70 1.73 9.46
C ALA A 258 -20.45 1.32 10.25
N LEU A 259 -20.65 0.95 11.51
CA LEU A 259 -19.56 0.64 12.44
C LEU A 259 -18.97 -0.75 12.24
N GLY A 260 -19.70 -1.69 11.64
CA GLY A 260 -19.37 -3.11 11.78
C GLY A 260 -19.23 -3.46 13.26
N THR A 261 -18.05 -3.87 13.70
CA THR A 261 -17.77 -4.18 15.12
C THR A 261 -17.03 -3.07 15.87
N HIS A 262 -16.88 -1.90 15.27
CA HIS A 262 -16.21 -0.77 15.92
C HIS A 262 -17.07 -0.17 17.04
N ARG A 263 -16.44 0.65 17.88
CA ARG A 263 -17.14 1.39 18.93
C ARG A 263 -18.14 2.40 18.34
N PRO A 264 -19.19 2.76 19.07
CA PRO A 264 -20.06 3.88 18.71
C PRO A 264 -19.27 5.18 18.48
N MET A 265 -19.69 5.95 17.49
CA MET A 265 -19.26 7.33 17.31
C MET A 265 -19.94 8.22 18.36
N THR A 266 -19.19 9.17 18.88
CA THR A 266 -19.75 10.28 19.66
C THR A 266 -20.52 11.23 18.74
N ARG A 267 -21.35 12.10 19.34
CA ARG A 267 -22.10 13.09 18.57
C ARG A 267 -21.18 14.12 17.89
N ASP A 268 -20.05 14.45 18.50
CA ASP A 268 -19.09 15.39 17.91
C ASP A 268 -18.32 14.77 16.75
N GLU A 269 -17.94 13.49 16.86
CA GLU A 269 -17.38 12.73 15.75
C GLU A 269 -18.36 12.61 14.57
N MET A 270 -19.65 12.39 14.84
CA MET A 270 -20.68 12.44 13.79
C MET A 270 -20.80 13.83 13.16
N ALA A 271 -20.67 14.90 13.95
CA ALA A 271 -20.76 16.26 13.45
C ALA A 271 -19.52 16.67 12.62
N GLU A 272 -18.34 16.15 12.94
CA GLU A 272 -17.15 16.28 12.12
C GLU A 272 -17.30 15.52 10.80
N LYS A 273 -17.78 14.26 10.87
CA LYS A 273 -17.98 13.40 9.71
C LYS A 273 -19.04 13.94 8.74
N LEU A 274 -20.23 14.29 9.25
CA LEU A 274 -21.41 14.66 8.46
C LEU A 274 -21.60 16.17 8.30
N GLY A 275 -20.95 16.98 9.14
CA GLY A 275 -21.28 18.39 9.31
C GLY A 275 -22.30 18.60 10.43
N ARG A 276 -22.09 19.65 11.23
CA ARG A 276 -22.96 19.99 12.38
C ARG A 276 -24.41 20.21 11.98
N SER A 277 -24.65 20.86 10.84
CA SER A 277 -25.99 21.12 10.30
C SER A 277 -26.79 19.83 10.09
N VAL A 278 -26.15 18.76 9.62
CA VAL A 278 -26.79 17.47 9.39
C VAL A 278 -27.16 16.82 10.73
N VAL A 279 -26.23 16.78 11.69
CA VAL A 279 -26.47 16.16 13.00
C VAL A 279 -27.55 16.88 13.82
N ASP A 280 -27.73 18.18 13.59
CA ASP A 280 -28.77 18.96 14.28
C ASP A 280 -30.15 18.85 13.60
N ARG A 281 -30.19 18.58 12.29
CA ARG A 281 -31.44 18.51 11.50
C ARG A 281 -32.00 17.10 11.37
N TYR A 282 -31.15 16.07 11.34
CA TYR A 282 -31.54 14.69 11.01
C TYR A 282 -31.27 13.73 12.17
N ALA A 283 -32.04 12.64 12.23
CA ALA A 283 -31.73 11.54 13.16
C ALA A 283 -30.42 10.86 12.70
N CYS A 284 -29.41 10.86 13.56
CA CYS A 284 -28.11 10.23 13.32
C CYS A 284 -27.88 9.13 14.36
N LEU A 285 -27.72 7.89 13.90
CA LEU A 285 -27.70 6.70 14.74
C LEU A 285 -26.38 5.93 14.59
N ASN A 286 -25.96 5.27 15.66
CA ASN A 286 -24.92 4.25 15.62
C ASN A 286 -25.53 2.88 15.33
N HIS A 287 -24.82 2.03 14.59
CA HIS A 287 -25.20 0.62 14.47
C HIS A 287 -24.81 -0.15 15.74
N GLU A 288 -25.76 -0.86 16.33
CA GLU A 288 -25.53 -1.76 17.46
C GLU A 288 -25.40 -3.21 16.97
N TRP A 289 -24.19 -3.60 16.58
CA TRP A 289 -23.94 -4.93 15.97
C TRP A 289 -24.19 -6.08 16.94
N ASP A 290 -24.00 -5.86 18.24
CA ASP A 290 -24.15 -6.86 19.29
C ASP A 290 -25.53 -6.84 19.99
N ASN A 291 -26.45 -5.98 19.54
CA ASN A 291 -27.82 -5.90 20.03
C ASN A 291 -28.77 -6.75 19.16
N PRO A 292 -29.24 -7.93 19.63
CA PRO A 292 -30.10 -8.80 18.82
C PRO A 292 -31.45 -8.20 18.47
N GLU A 293 -31.99 -7.27 19.26
CA GLU A 293 -33.28 -6.64 19.00
C GLU A 293 -33.23 -5.66 17.81
N ALA A 294 -32.06 -5.03 17.62
CA ALA A 294 -31.76 -4.14 16.51
C ALA A 294 -31.51 -4.91 15.19
N LEU A 295 -31.34 -6.23 15.25
CA LEU A 295 -31.03 -7.08 14.10
C LEU A 295 -32.24 -7.87 13.61
N VAL A 296 -32.23 -8.17 12.31
CA VAL A 296 -33.19 -9.06 11.66
C VAL A 296 -32.47 -10.01 10.73
N TYR A 297 -32.90 -11.27 10.73
CA TYR A 297 -32.42 -12.28 9.80
C TYR A 297 -33.16 -12.16 8.46
N VAL A 298 -32.41 -12.04 7.36
CA VAL A 298 -32.96 -11.85 6.01
C VAL A 298 -32.67 -13.06 5.09
N GLY A 299 -32.38 -14.21 5.70
CA GLY A 299 -32.09 -15.48 5.03
C GLY A 299 -30.59 -15.76 4.92
N ASP A 300 -30.22 -16.78 4.14
CA ASP A 300 -28.82 -17.14 3.88
C ASP A 300 -28.37 -16.72 2.46
N THR A 301 -27.07 -16.59 2.23
CA THR A 301 -26.51 -16.53 0.87
C THR A 301 -26.50 -17.89 0.21
N ASP A 302 -26.25 -17.93 -1.10
CA ASP A 302 -26.00 -19.17 -1.86
C ASP A 302 -24.81 -19.98 -1.32
N GLN A 303 -23.91 -19.33 -0.57
CA GLN A 303 -22.76 -19.94 0.10
C GLN A 303 -23.09 -20.43 1.53
N GLY A 304 -24.35 -20.34 1.97
CA GLY A 304 -24.79 -20.78 3.30
C GLY A 304 -24.38 -19.84 4.44
N VAL A 305 -24.15 -18.55 4.15
CA VAL A 305 -23.85 -17.54 5.18
C VAL A 305 -25.14 -16.87 5.63
N PRO A 306 -25.54 -16.98 6.93
CA PRO A 306 -26.68 -16.26 7.46
C PRO A 306 -26.49 -14.75 7.41
N VAL A 307 -27.54 -14.05 7.00
CA VAL A 307 -27.56 -12.59 6.87
C VAL A 307 -28.38 -12.00 8.01
N TRP A 308 -27.69 -11.46 9.01
CA TRP A 308 -28.25 -10.66 10.08
C TRP A 308 -27.86 -9.21 9.84
N ILE A 309 -28.85 -8.34 9.67
CA ILE A 309 -28.63 -6.93 9.36
C ILE A 309 -29.45 -6.05 10.30
N ASN A 310 -29.02 -4.80 10.49
CA ASN A 310 -29.81 -3.80 11.19
C ASN A 310 -31.21 -3.69 10.58
N ARG A 311 -32.25 -3.81 11.39
CA ARG A 311 -33.65 -3.79 10.94
C ARG A 311 -34.01 -2.52 10.18
N LYS A 312 -33.37 -1.38 10.48
CA LYS A 312 -33.59 -0.12 9.77
C LYS A 312 -33.29 -0.21 8.27
N VAL A 313 -32.44 -1.14 7.84
CA VAL A 313 -32.20 -1.40 6.40
C VAL A 313 -33.48 -1.94 5.74
N ILE A 314 -34.19 -2.85 6.41
CA ILE A 314 -35.42 -3.50 5.90
C ILE A 314 -36.65 -2.60 6.07
N ASP A 315 -36.68 -1.79 7.13
CA ASP A 315 -37.78 -0.86 7.40
C ASP A 315 -37.76 0.40 6.50
N SER A 316 -36.74 0.56 5.66
CA SER A 316 -36.56 1.74 4.81
C SER A 316 -36.97 1.47 3.35
N ASP A 317 -37.72 2.39 2.75
CA ASP A 317 -38.15 2.25 1.36
C ASP A 317 -36.99 2.44 0.35
N LEU A 318 -35.91 3.13 0.77
CA LEU A 318 -34.67 3.34 0.03
C LEU A 318 -33.47 3.37 0.99
N VAL A 319 -32.40 2.66 0.65
CA VAL A 319 -31.13 2.64 1.39
C VAL A 319 -30.00 3.14 0.49
N ILE A 320 -29.24 4.13 0.97
CA ILE A 320 -28.15 4.79 0.26
C ILE A 320 -26.86 4.60 1.05
N GLY A 321 -25.80 4.12 0.40
CA GLY A 321 -24.49 3.92 1.01
C GLY A 321 -23.47 4.97 0.60
N ILE A 322 -22.88 5.67 1.57
CA ILE A 322 -21.85 6.69 1.37
C ILE A 322 -20.52 6.21 1.97
N GLY A 323 -19.43 6.34 1.21
CA GLY A 323 -18.10 5.98 1.69
C GLY A 323 -17.01 6.29 0.69
N SER A 324 -15.80 5.77 0.93
CA SER A 324 -14.68 5.86 0.00
C SER A 324 -14.25 4.49 -0.53
N ILE A 325 -13.66 4.49 -1.73
CA ILE A 325 -13.04 3.32 -2.35
C ILE A 325 -11.52 3.45 -2.22
N MET A 326 -10.94 2.48 -1.53
CA MET A 326 -9.50 2.33 -1.33
C MET A 326 -9.16 0.84 -1.18
N PRO A 327 -7.92 0.43 -1.46
CA PRO A 327 -7.53 -0.97 -1.32
C PRO A 327 -7.60 -1.43 0.13
N ILE A 328 -7.94 -2.70 0.34
CA ILE A 328 -7.91 -3.34 1.66
C ILE A 328 -7.66 -4.84 1.55
N ASP A 329 -6.83 -5.38 2.44
CA ASP A 329 -6.51 -6.80 2.54
C ASP A 329 -7.63 -7.64 3.17
N ILE A 330 -8.88 -7.40 2.80
CA ILE A 330 -10.04 -8.19 3.25
C ILE A 330 -10.89 -8.60 2.05
N CYS A 331 -11.31 -7.61 1.25
CA CYS A 331 -12.18 -7.80 0.10
C CYS A 331 -11.70 -7.05 -1.14
N GLY A 332 -10.41 -6.69 -1.16
CA GLY A 332 -9.73 -6.02 -2.26
C GLY A 332 -9.91 -4.52 -2.25
N TYR A 333 -11.15 -4.02 -2.22
CA TYR A 333 -11.47 -2.61 -2.07
C TYR A 333 -12.63 -2.37 -1.10
N THR A 334 -12.56 -1.25 -0.37
CA THR A 334 -13.67 -0.70 0.42
C THR A 334 -14.80 -0.18 -0.49
N GLY A 335 -15.83 0.43 0.10
CA GLY A 335 -16.98 0.94 -0.65
C GLY A 335 -17.92 -0.16 -1.16
N GLY A 336 -18.92 0.24 -1.94
CA GLY A 336 -19.97 -0.64 -2.45
C GLY A 336 -20.76 -1.30 -1.34
N GLY A 337 -21.04 -2.60 -1.49
CA GLY A 337 -21.81 -3.38 -0.51
C GLY A 337 -21.19 -3.46 0.88
N LYS A 338 -19.91 -3.11 1.03
CA LYS A 338 -19.19 -3.15 2.31
C LYS A 338 -19.84 -2.26 3.39
N ILE A 339 -20.51 -1.19 2.96
CA ILE A 339 -21.21 -0.25 3.84
C ILE A 339 -22.38 -0.91 4.59
N ILE A 340 -22.95 -1.98 4.01
CA ILE A 340 -24.00 -2.80 4.64
C ILE A 340 -23.39 -4.05 5.28
N VAL A 341 -22.50 -4.76 4.57
CA VAL A 341 -21.84 -5.95 5.13
C VAL A 341 -20.32 -5.81 5.01
N PRO A 342 -19.60 -5.59 6.11
CA PRO A 342 -20.02 -5.82 7.50
C PRO A 342 -20.68 -4.60 8.18
N GLY A 343 -20.76 -3.44 7.52
CA GLY A 343 -21.03 -2.16 8.18
C GLY A 343 -22.27 -2.10 9.10
N LEU A 344 -23.36 -2.76 8.72
CA LEU A 344 -24.62 -2.85 9.47
C LEU A 344 -25.02 -4.29 9.83
N ALA A 345 -24.05 -5.20 9.83
CA ALA A 345 -24.28 -6.63 10.00
C ALA A 345 -24.05 -7.10 11.44
N GLY A 346 -24.85 -8.08 11.85
CA GLY A 346 -24.69 -8.74 13.15
C GLY A 346 -23.44 -9.64 13.23
N PRO A 347 -23.08 -10.10 14.45
CA PRO A 347 -21.84 -10.82 14.74
C PRO A 347 -21.63 -12.04 13.84
N GLU A 348 -22.67 -12.86 13.64
CA GLU A 348 -22.55 -14.11 12.89
C GLU A 348 -22.22 -13.85 11.41
N THR A 349 -22.87 -12.87 10.79
CA THR A 349 -22.62 -12.49 9.40
C THR A 349 -21.22 -11.90 9.25
N VAL A 350 -20.83 -11.00 10.15
CA VAL A 350 -19.49 -10.40 10.17
C VAL A 350 -18.42 -11.49 10.32
N ASN A 351 -18.60 -12.39 11.29
CA ASN A 351 -17.68 -13.46 11.60
C ASN A 351 -17.44 -14.38 10.40
N ARG A 352 -18.51 -14.85 9.75
CA ARG A 352 -18.40 -15.75 8.59
C ARG A 352 -17.79 -15.07 7.38
N MET A 353 -18.21 -13.84 7.07
CA MET A 353 -17.68 -13.10 5.94
C MET A 353 -16.17 -12.85 6.10
N HIS A 354 -15.71 -12.39 7.27
CA HIS A 354 -14.29 -12.18 7.49
C HIS A 354 -13.52 -13.50 7.56
N TRP A 355 -14.09 -14.57 8.12
CA TRP A 355 -13.39 -15.86 8.22
C TRP A 355 -13.05 -16.46 6.85
N ALA A 356 -13.88 -16.20 5.83
CA ALA A 356 -13.58 -16.61 4.45
C ALA A 356 -12.25 -16.03 3.94
N ARG A 357 -11.80 -14.89 4.48
CA ARG A 357 -10.53 -14.27 4.09
C ARG A 357 -9.31 -15.11 4.47
N VAL A 358 -9.37 -15.87 5.56
CA VAL A 358 -8.26 -16.66 6.10
C VAL A 358 -7.79 -17.77 5.13
N PHE A 359 -8.62 -18.12 4.15
CA PHE A 359 -8.34 -19.16 3.16
C PHE A 359 -7.84 -18.61 1.82
N LEU A 360 -7.64 -17.30 1.69
CA LEU A 360 -7.17 -16.65 0.48
C LEU A 360 -5.77 -16.10 0.68
N ARG A 361 -4.96 -16.13 -0.38
CA ARG A 361 -3.64 -15.50 -0.34
C ARG A 361 -3.78 -13.98 -0.48
N ARG A 362 -2.83 -13.23 0.09
CA ARG A 362 -2.82 -11.74 0.04
C ARG A 362 -2.84 -11.19 -1.39
N ASP A 363 -2.02 -11.77 -2.26
CA ASP A 363 -1.90 -11.40 -3.68
C ASP A 363 -3.15 -11.72 -4.52
N GLU A 364 -4.06 -12.54 -4.00
CA GLU A 364 -5.36 -12.85 -4.61
C GLU A 364 -6.46 -11.88 -4.18
N VAL A 365 -6.19 -10.98 -3.23
CA VAL A 365 -7.22 -10.10 -2.65
C VAL A 365 -6.88 -8.63 -2.78
N VAL A 366 -5.75 -8.14 -2.24
CA VAL A 366 -5.45 -6.69 -2.25
C VAL A 366 -5.45 -6.18 -3.69
N GLY A 367 -6.15 -5.07 -3.94
CA GLY A 367 -6.22 -4.48 -5.27
C GLY A 367 -7.02 -5.30 -6.30
N ARG A 368 -7.65 -6.42 -5.89
CA ARG A 368 -8.54 -7.24 -6.73
C ARG A 368 -10.00 -6.87 -6.47
N PRO A 369 -10.67 -6.16 -7.41
CA PRO A 369 -12.05 -5.72 -7.20
C PRO A 369 -13.04 -6.88 -7.11
N ASP A 370 -12.73 -8.02 -7.73
CA ASP A 370 -13.52 -9.24 -7.64
C ASP A 370 -12.70 -10.34 -6.95
N ASN A 371 -13.26 -10.90 -5.89
CA ASN A 371 -12.72 -12.03 -5.14
C ASN A 371 -13.88 -12.73 -4.37
N PRO A 372 -13.66 -13.95 -3.82
CA PRO A 372 -14.73 -14.69 -3.14
C PRO A 372 -15.36 -13.96 -1.96
N VAL A 373 -14.57 -13.23 -1.16
CA VAL A 373 -15.10 -12.43 -0.03
C VAL A 373 -15.97 -11.31 -0.56
N ARG A 374 -15.52 -10.62 -1.61
CA ARG A 374 -16.28 -9.53 -2.23
C ARG A 374 -17.58 -10.01 -2.85
N THR A 375 -17.57 -11.15 -3.51
CA THR A 375 -18.77 -11.78 -4.08
C THR A 375 -19.81 -12.01 -2.99
N SER A 376 -19.38 -12.50 -1.82
CA SER A 376 -20.23 -12.67 -0.66
C SER A 376 -20.80 -11.33 -0.17
N ILE A 377 -19.96 -10.31 0.00
CA ILE A 377 -20.37 -8.95 0.42
C ILE A 377 -21.44 -8.39 -0.53
N ASP A 378 -21.22 -8.45 -1.84
CA ASP A 378 -22.14 -7.89 -2.82
C ASP A 378 -23.47 -8.67 -2.81
N ALA A 379 -23.44 -10.01 -2.76
CA ALA A 379 -24.66 -10.82 -2.65
C ALA A 379 -25.46 -10.50 -1.37
N LEU A 380 -24.76 -10.39 -0.23
CA LEU A 380 -25.33 -10.07 1.07
C LEU A 380 -25.98 -8.68 1.09
N ALA A 381 -25.25 -7.66 0.64
CA ALA A 381 -25.72 -6.28 0.64
C ALA A 381 -26.87 -6.06 -0.35
N ARG A 382 -26.85 -6.74 -1.50
CA ARG A 382 -27.97 -6.71 -2.45
C ARG A 382 -29.22 -7.36 -1.85
N LYS A 383 -29.07 -8.51 -1.17
CA LYS A 383 -30.17 -9.18 -0.46
C LYS A 383 -30.73 -8.33 0.68
N ALA A 384 -29.87 -7.59 1.38
CA ALA A 384 -30.27 -6.68 2.45
C ALA A 384 -30.99 -5.42 1.94
N GLY A 385 -30.91 -5.08 0.65
CA GLY A 385 -31.67 -3.97 0.06
C GLY A 385 -30.90 -2.68 -0.15
N LEU A 386 -29.56 -2.72 -0.31
CA LEU A 386 -28.80 -1.54 -0.71
C LEU A 386 -29.22 -1.08 -2.11
N GLY A 387 -29.85 0.09 -2.21
CA GLY A 387 -30.46 0.58 -3.46
C GLY A 387 -29.57 1.49 -4.29
N PHE A 388 -28.66 2.24 -3.64
CA PHE A 388 -27.81 3.22 -4.31
C PHE A 388 -26.53 3.46 -3.52
N ILE A 389 -25.41 3.71 -4.20
CA ILE A 389 -24.15 4.13 -3.55
C ILE A 389 -23.68 5.48 -4.06
N VAL A 390 -22.97 6.20 -3.20
CA VAL A 390 -22.14 7.36 -3.53
C VAL A 390 -20.77 7.10 -2.94
N ASN A 391 -19.78 6.82 -3.77
CA ASN A 391 -18.43 6.53 -3.30
C ASN A 391 -17.41 7.48 -3.91
N VAL A 392 -16.49 7.97 -3.07
CA VAL A 392 -15.40 8.85 -3.49
C VAL A 392 -14.06 8.11 -3.53
N VAL A 393 -13.13 8.60 -4.36
CA VAL A 393 -11.73 8.20 -4.36
C VAL A 393 -10.90 9.39 -3.90
N LEU A 394 -9.98 9.14 -2.97
CA LEU A 394 -9.16 10.18 -2.34
C LEU A 394 -7.70 10.13 -2.83
N ASP A 395 -7.05 11.28 -2.97
CA ASP A 395 -5.60 11.37 -3.20
C ASP A 395 -4.79 11.20 -1.89
N ALA A 396 -3.46 11.24 -1.98
CA ALA A 396 -2.55 11.09 -0.85
C ALA A 396 -2.84 12.09 0.30
N ASP A 397 -3.30 13.29 -0.02
CA ASP A 397 -3.66 14.34 0.94
C ASP A 397 -5.10 14.24 1.48
N GLY A 398 -5.85 13.21 1.08
CA GLY A 398 -7.23 13.00 1.51
C GLY A 398 -8.27 13.83 0.77
N ARG A 399 -7.90 14.51 -0.34
CA ARG A 399 -8.83 15.29 -1.16
C ARG A 399 -9.63 14.37 -2.07
N VAL A 400 -10.91 14.70 -2.28
CA VAL A 400 -11.78 14.00 -3.23
C VAL A 400 -11.30 14.31 -4.65
N VAL A 401 -10.85 13.28 -5.39
CA VAL A 401 -10.38 13.43 -6.78
C VAL A 401 -11.30 12.78 -7.80
N ALA A 402 -12.19 11.88 -7.36
CA ALA A 402 -13.23 11.29 -8.18
C ALA A 402 -14.40 10.83 -7.31
N ALA A 403 -15.57 10.69 -7.94
CA ALA A 403 -16.74 10.08 -7.33
C ALA A 403 -17.46 9.19 -8.35
N VAL A 404 -18.10 8.14 -7.84
CA VAL A 404 -19.02 7.27 -8.56
C VAL A 404 -20.33 7.19 -7.79
N ALA A 405 -21.44 7.16 -8.51
CA ALA A 405 -22.76 6.98 -7.93
C ALA A 405 -23.58 6.00 -8.77
N GLY A 406 -24.48 5.24 -8.15
CA GLY A 406 -25.35 4.32 -8.88
C GLY A 406 -25.55 2.95 -8.23
N ASP A 407 -25.66 1.91 -9.06
CA ASP A 407 -25.77 0.52 -8.61
C ASP A 407 -24.54 0.13 -7.78
N MET A 408 -24.79 -0.57 -6.70
CA MET A 408 -23.80 -0.98 -5.71
C MET A 408 -22.59 -1.71 -6.33
N THR A 409 -22.80 -2.56 -7.34
CA THR A 409 -21.73 -3.34 -7.96
C THR A 409 -21.12 -2.58 -9.13
N ALA A 410 -21.94 -2.09 -10.07
CA ALA A 410 -21.45 -1.46 -11.29
C ALA A 410 -20.69 -0.15 -11.00
N ALA A 411 -21.25 0.74 -10.18
CA ALA A 411 -20.58 1.98 -9.80
C ALA A 411 -19.31 1.70 -8.99
N HIS A 412 -19.35 0.71 -8.09
CA HIS A 412 -18.19 0.34 -7.29
C HIS A 412 -17.02 -0.19 -8.13
N ARG A 413 -17.28 -1.04 -9.12
CA ARG A 413 -16.24 -1.57 -10.02
C ARG A 413 -15.59 -0.47 -10.85
N GLU A 414 -16.36 0.50 -11.32
CA GLU A 414 -15.81 1.68 -11.97
C GLU A 414 -14.96 2.52 -11.00
N GLY A 415 -15.41 2.70 -9.76
CA GLY A 415 -14.62 3.37 -8.72
C GLY A 415 -13.32 2.63 -8.39
N CYS A 416 -13.32 1.29 -8.39
CA CYS A 416 -12.10 0.48 -8.22
C CYS A 416 -11.12 0.68 -9.38
N ARG A 417 -11.62 0.75 -10.62
CA ARG A 417 -10.79 1.01 -11.79
C ARG A 417 -10.07 2.36 -11.66
N ILE A 418 -10.77 3.39 -11.18
CA ILE A 418 -10.20 4.71 -10.91
C ILE A 418 -9.18 4.64 -9.75
N ALA A 419 -9.54 3.96 -8.65
CA ALA A 419 -8.70 3.83 -7.46
C ALA A 419 -7.39 3.06 -7.73
N ALA A 420 -7.41 2.02 -8.57
CA ALA A 420 -6.26 1.19 -8.85
C ALA A 420 -5.03 2.00 -9.31
N GLY A 421 -5.23 2.98 -10.20
CA GLY A 421 -4.14 3.84 -10.70
C GLY A 421 -3.63 4.89 -9.70
N ARG A 422 -4.29 5.05 -8.54
CA ARG A 422 -3.96 6.03 -7.50
C ARG A 422 -3.28 5.42 -6.28
N PHE A 423 -3.46 4.11 -6.08
CA PHE A 423 -2.93 3.41 -4.92
C PHE A 423 -1.85 2.40 -5.27
N ALA A 424 -1.64 2.08 -6.56
CA ALA A 424 -0.59 1.17 -6.99
C ALA A 424 0.81 1.74 -6.68
N VAL A 425 1.61 0.94 -5.99
CA VAL A 425 3.02 1.24 -5.69
C VAL A 425 3.86 0.07 -6.18
N ASP A 426 4.66 0.33 -7.21
CA ASP A 426 5.53 -0.65 -7.82
C ASP A 426 6.75 -0.92 -6.95
N TYR A 427 7.12 -2.20 -6.81
CA TYR A 427 8.35 -2.62 -6.14
C TYR A 427 8.95 -3.85 -6.83
N ASP A 428 10.28 -3.94 -6.87
CA ASP A 428 11.00 -4.98 -7.63
C ASP A 428 11.71 -6.02 -6.74
N ARG A 429 11.78 -5.78 -5.42
CA ARG A 429 12.51 -6.60 -4.46
C ARG A 429 11.96 -6.51 -3.04
N GLU A 430 12.34 -7.48 -2.21
CA GLU A 430 12.11 -7.44 -0.77
C GLU A 430 13.34 -6.85 -0.02
N TYR A 431 13.09 -6.29 1.16
CA TYR A 431 14.00 -5.49 1.98
C TYR A 431 14.29 -6.15 3.34
N ASP A 432 15.49 -5.90 3.87
CA ASP A 432 15.92 -6.40 5.18
C ASP A 432 15.21 -5.68 6.32
N VAL A 433 15.03 -4.37 6.16
CA VAL A 433 14.32 -3.50 7.11
C VAL A 433 13.25 -2.70 6.36
N VAL A 434 12.03 -2.69 6.87
CA VAL A 434 10.95 -1.84 6.36
C VAL A 434 10.50 -0.91 7.48
N VAL A 435 10.49 0.40 7.22
CA VAL A 435 9.90 1.41 8.11
C VAL A 435 8.61 1.88 7.48
N ALA A 436 7.49 1.78 8.20
CA ALA A 436 6.18 2.15 7.68
C ALA A 436 5.40 3.00 8.70
N ASP A 437 4.65 3.98 8.22
CA ASP A 437 3.60 4.64 8.99
C ASP A 437 2.20 4.10 8.66
N SER A 438 1.29 4.19 9.62
CA SER A 438 -0.09 3.72 9.50
C SER A 438 -1.10 4.76 9.02
N HIS A 439 -0.70 6.00 8.71
CA HIS A 439 -1.63 7.09 8.44
C HIS A 439 -2.50 6.82 7.20
N PRO A 440 -3.80 7.21 7.19
CA PRO A 440 -4.61 7.79 8.28
C PRO A 440 -5.36 6.71 9.11
N PHE A 441 -4.87 5.47 9.11
CA PHE A 441 -5.51 4.33 9.77
C PHE A 441 -4.85 4.04 11.11
N ASP A 442 -4.78 5.06 11.96
CA ASP A 442 -3.87 5.11 13.10
C ASP A 442 -4.57 5.38 14.45
N ILE A 443 -5.91 5.40 14.47
CA ILE A 443 -6.71 5.58 15.70
C ILE A 443 -6.53 4.44 16.72
N GLU A 444 -6.36 3.21 16.24
CA GLU A 444 -6.15 1.98 17.02
C GLU A 444 -5.28 0.98 16.21
N PHE A 445 -4.62 0.03 16.88
CA PHE A 445 -3.80 -0.98 16.18
C PHE A 445 -4.62 -1.86 15.23
N TRP A 446 -5.89 -2.08 15.57
CA TRP A 446 -6.87 -2.73 14.70
C TRP A 446 -7.02 -2.07 13.33
N GLN A 447 -6.81 -0.75 13.23
CA GLN A 447 -6.74 -0.07 11.93
C GLN A 447 -5.31 -0.05 11.36
N ALA A 448 -4.31 0.14 12.22
CA ALA A 448 -2.91 0.30 11.84
C ALA A 448 -2.30 -0.96 11.21
N ASN A 449 -2.92 -2.13 11.45
CA ASN A 449 -2.54 -3.39 10.81
C ASN A 449 -2.50 -3.32 9.27
N LYS A 450 -3.23 -2.42 8.62
CA LYS A 450 -3.22 -2.26 7.15
C LYS A 450 -1.84 -1.85 6.64
N ALA A 451 -1.13 -1.02 7.39
CA ALA A 451 0.26 -0.68 7.07
C ALA A 451 1.20 -1.86 7.31
N LEU A 452 0.95 -2.67 8.34
CA LEU A 452 1.69 -3.91 8.55
C LEU A 452 1.47 -4.90 7.40
N ASP A 453 0.24 -5.03 6.92
CA ASP A 453 -0.08 -5.91 5.79
C ASP A 453 0.69 -5.49 4.54
N THR A 454 0.71 -4.19 4.26
CA THR A 454 1.49 -3.58 3.17
C THR A 454 2.99 -3.82 3.37
N ALA A 455 3.54 -3.52 4.54
CA ALA A 455 4.95 -3.75 4.87
C ALA A 455 5.35 -5.23 4.73
N GLY A 456 4.41 -6.16 4.96
CA GLY A 456 4.56 -7.58 4.72
C GLY A 456 4.92 -7.94 3.27
N HIS A 457 4.51 -7.14 2.27
CA HIS A 457 4.90 -7.34 0.86
C HIS A 457 6.35 -6.91 0.58
N PHE A 458 6.85 -5.91 1.30
CA PHE A 458 8.17 -5.31 1.11
C PHE A 458 9.24 -6.01 1.93
N VAL A 459 8.94 -6.54 3.11
CA VAL A 459 9.95 -7.18 3.96
C VAL A 459 10.28 -8.58 3.43
N ARG A 460 11.56 -8.99 3.48
CA ARG A 460 11.93 -10.39 3.22
C ARG A 460 11.59 -11.29 4.42
N ALA A 461 11.56 -12.59 4.19
CA ALA A 461 11.51 -13.55 5.29
C ALA A 461 12.71 -13.37 6.26
N GLY A 462 12.42 -13.36 7.56
CA GLY A 462 13.38 -13.10 8.63
C GLY A 462 13.87 -11.65 8.72
N GLY A 463 13.27 -10.71 8.00
CA GLY A 463 13.57 -9.27 8.12
C GLY A 463 12.91 -8.63 9.34
N ALA A 464 13.02 -7.32 9.44
CA ALA A 464 12.42 -6.52 10.51
C ALA A 464 11.53 -5.40 9.95
N ILE A 465 10.41 -5.14 10.63
CA ILE A 465 9.49 -4.04 10.35
C ILE A 465 9.49 -3.10 11.54
N VAL A 466 9.67 -1.81 11.29
CA VAL A 466 9.36 -0.72 12.22
C VAL A 466 8.03 -0.12 11.82
N LEU A 467 7.00 -0.26 12.66
CA LEU A 467 5.71 0.35 12.46
C LEU A 467 5.56 1.57 13.38
N VAL A 468 5.45 2.74 12.78
CA VAL A 468 5.25 4.01 13.48
C VAL A 468 3.76 4.37 13.46
N THR A 469 3.12 4.33 14.63
CA THR A 469 1.66 4.46 14.73
C THR A 469 1.22 5.04 16.08
N PRO A 470 0.54 6.20 16.12
CA PRO A 470 0.06 6.80 17.38
C PRO A 470 -0.87 5.89 18.20
N CYS A 471 -1.88 5.29 17.56
CA CYS A 471 -2.90 4.43 18.19
C CYS A 471 -3.50 5.03 19.48
N PRO A 472 -4.02 6.27 19.49
CA PRO A 472 -4.51 6.94 20.70
C PRO A 472 -5.61 6.16 21.46
N GLU A 473 -6.32 5.24 20.79
CA GLU A 473 -7.32 4.37 21.41
C GLU A 473 -6.80 2.96 21.77
N GLY A 474 -5.50 2.72 21.63
CA GLY A 474 -4.83 1.46 21.96
C GLY A 474 -5.04 0.39 20.90
N TRP A 475 -5.22 -0.87 21.35
CA TRP A 475 -5.32 -2.03 20.45
C TRP A 475 -6.63 -2.08 19.67
N SER A 476 -7.73 -2.00 20.41
CA SER A 476 -9.07 -1.82 19.88
C SER A 476 -10.02 -1.46 21.01
N ARG A 477 -10.98 -0.55 20.78
CA ARG A 477 -11.99 -0.25 21.80
C ARG A 477 -12.96 -1.41 22.05
N THR A 478 -13.19 -2.24 21.04
CA THR A 478 -14.12 -3.36 21.12
C THR A 478 -13.41 -4.69 21.43
N HIS A 479 -12.24 -4.92 20.82
CA HIS A 479 -11.61 -6.26 20.79
C HIS A 479 -10.32 -6.37 21.60
N ARG A 480 -9.91 -5.33 22.34
CA ARG A 480 -8.63 -5.31 23.08
C ARG A 480 -8.46 -6.49 24.02
N ASP A 481 -9.48 -6.82 24.81
CA ASP A 481 -9.32 -7.84 25.85
C ASP A 481 -9.06 -9.22 25.26
N ASP A 482 -9.70 -9.58 24.14
CA ASP A 482 -9.39 -10.82 23.43
C ASP A 482 -7.98 -10.77 22.79
N ILE A 483 -7.60 -9.65 22.17
CA ILE A 483 -6.25 -9.49 21.58
C ILE A 483 -5.16 -9.68 22.65
N LEU A 484 -5.30 -9.04 23.81
CA LEU A 484 -4.32 -9.12 24.89
C LEU A 484 -4.34 -10.48 25.59
N ARG A 485 -5.52 -11.07 25.76
CA ARG A 485 -5.66 -12.38 26.38
C ARG A 485 -4.99 -13.48 25.57
N PHE A 486 -5.20 -13.48 24.26
CA PHE A 486 -4.68 -14.54 23.40
C PHE A 486 -3.28 -14.24 22.86
N GLY A 487 -2.93 -12.96 22.65
CA GLY A 487 -1.67 -12.53 22.03
C GLY A 487 -1.51 -12.99 20.58
N TYR A 488 -0.47 -12.53 19.89
CA TYR A 488 -0.19 -12.99 18.52
C TYR A 488 0.67 -14.25 18.55
N ARG A 489 0.31 -15.22 17.69
CA ARG A 489 0.84 -16.60 17.70
C ARG A 489 0.85 -17.19 16.30
N GLY A 490 1.38 -18.41 16.14
CA GLY A 490 1.34 -19.10 14.85
C GLY A 490 -0.09 -19.24 14.29
N THR A 491 -0.25 -19.06 12.98
CA THR A 491 -1.57 -19.02 12.31
C THR A 491 -2.36 -20.32 12.44
N VAL A 492 -1.68 -21.46 12.53
CA VAL A 492 -2.29 -22.78 12.80
C VAL A 492 -2.97 -22.80 14.17
N GLU A 493 -2.35 -22.22 15.18
CA GLU A 493 -2.90 -22.17 16.53
C GLU A 493 -4.09 -21.20 16.62
N ILE A 494 -4.00 -20.05 15.94
CA ILE A 494 -5.11 -19.10 15.85
C ILE A 494 -6.33 -19.76 15.18
N ARG A 495 -6.14 -20.48 14.07
CA ARG A 495 -7.21 -21.24 13.41
C ARG A 495 -7.86 -22.23 14.36
N ARG A 496 -7.05 -23.00 15.08
CA ARG A 496 -7.53 -23.95 16.08
C ARG A 496 -8.37 -23.26 17.18
N LEU A 497 -7.92 -22.13 17.72
CA LEU A 497 -8.65 -21.38 18.74
C LEU A 497 -10.01 -20.87 18.26
N VAL A 498 -10.12 -20.48 16.98
CA VAL A 498 -11.40 -20.08 16.37
C VAL A 498 -12.30 -21.29 16.15
N GLU A 499 -11.78 -22.40 15.62
CA GLU A 499 -12.53 -23.64 15.37
C GLU A 499 -13.06 -24.28 16.66
N GLU A 500 -12.27 -24.23 17.73
CA GLU A 500 -12.65 -24.66 19.09
C GLU A 500 -13.57 -23.64 19.81
N LYS A 501 -13.88 -22.51 19.17
CA LYS A 501 -14.71 -21.41 19.72
C LYS A 501 -14.14 -20.79 21.00
N ALA A 502 -12.83 -20.88 21.21
CA ALA A 502 -12.14 -20.20 22.30
C ALA A 502 -12.13 -18.68 22.08
N ILE A 503 -11.93 -18.25 20.82
CA ILE A 503 -12.14 -16.86 20.39
C ILE A 503 -13.61 -16.71 19.99
N ARG A 504 -14.37 -15.94 20.77
CA ARG A 504 -15.83 -15.81 20.61
C ARG A 504 -16.22 -15.17 19.28
N HIS A 505 -15.50 -14.13 18.88
CA HIS A 505 -15.74 -13.41 17.63
C HIS A 505 -14.62 -13.73 16.64
N SER A 506 -14.90 -14.55 15.63
CA SER A 506 -13.87 -14.99 14.67
C SER A 506 -13.22 -13.82 13.93
N VAL A 507 -13.87 -12.66 13.83
CA VAL A 507 -13.24 -11.43 13.31
C VAL A 507 -11.96 -11.05 14.06
N VAL A 508 -11.90 -11.30 15.38
CA VAL A 508 -10.67 -11.13 16.17
C VAL A 508 -9.62 -12.15 15.74
N GLY A 509 -10.02 -13.40 15.51
CA GLY A 509 -9.16 -14.44 14.97
C GLY A 509 -8.62 -14.11 13.57
N VAL A 510 -9.41 -13.46 12.71
CA VAL A 510 -8.96 -12.96 11.39
C VAL A 510 -7.89 -11.89 11.56
N HIS A 511 -8.13 -10.88 12.39
CA HIS A 511 -7.14 -9.83 12.71
C HIS A 511 -5.84 -10.44 13.24
N MET A 512 -5.93 -11.33 14.22
CA MET A 512 -4.78 -12.02 14.79
C MET A 512 -4.03 -12.83 13.73
N HIS A 513 -4.76 -13.55 12.87
CA HIS A 513 -4.18 -14.36 11.80
C HIS A 513 -3.39 -13.49 10.82
N GLN A 514 -3.98 -12.40 10.30
CA GLN A 514 -3.31 -11.48 9.37
C GLN A 514 -2.08 -10.83 9.98
N VAL A 515 -2.17 -10.36 11.22
CA VAL A 515 -1.03 -9.75 11.90
C VAL A 515 0.07 -10.80 12.10
N SER A 516 -0.28 -12.02 12.51
CA SER A 516 0.69 -13.09 12.75
C SER A 516 1.39 -13.58 11.50
N GLU A 517 0.72 -13.65 10.35
CA GLU A 517 1.35 -13.99 9.07
C GLU A 517 2.57 -13.10 8.79
N VAL A 518 2.49 -11.81 9.15
CA VAL A 518 3.60 -10.86 8.98
C VAL A 518 4.51 -10.85 10.20
N ALA A 519 3.99 -10.47 11.37
CA ALA A 519 4.77 -10.11 12.55
C ALA A 519 5.28 -11.31 13.37
N PHE A 520 4.77 -12.51 13.11
CA PHE A 520 5.18 -13.73 13.82
C PHE A 520 5.86 -14.74 12.89
N GLU A 521 5.28 -14.96 11.70
CA GLU A 521 5.76 -15.98 10.76
C GLU A 521 6.78 -15.45 9.75
N LYS A 522 6.63 -14.20 9.27
CA LYS A 522 7.51 -13.64 8.23
C LYS A 522 8.65 -12.78 8.77
N ALA A 523 8.37 -11.81 9.64
CA ALA A 523 9.31 -10.77 10.06
C ALA A 523 9.13 -10.39 11.52
N ARG A 524 10.15 -9.77 12.12
CA ARG A 524 10.06 -9.19 13.47
C ARG A 524 9.38 -7.83 13.41
N LEU A 525 8.41 -7.58 14.28
CA LEU A 525 7.72 -6.30 14.38
C LEU A 525 8.20 -5.51 15.59
N ILE A 526 8.65 -4.28 15.33
CA ILE A 526 8.97 -3.27 16.34
C ILE A 526 7.94 -2.14 16.21
N ILE A 527 7.21 -1.85 17.27
CA ILE A 527 6.18 -0.81 17.30
C ILE A 527 6.73 0.44 17.98
N VAL A 528 6.52 1.59 17.34
CA VAL A 528 6.67 2.92 17.93
C VAL A 528 5.29 3.52 18.07
N SER A 529 4.82 3.64 19.31
CA SER A 529 3.47 4.09 19.60
C SER A 529 3.36 4.70 20.99
N GLU A 530 2.64 5.82 21.08
CA GLU A 530 2.31 6.48 22.35
C GLU A 530 1.07 5.87 23.01
N GLY A 531 0.09 5.44 22.21
CA GLY A 531 -1.15 4.87 22.72
C GLY A 531 -1.12 3.36 22.97
N LEU A 532 -0.02 2.67 22.62
CA LEU A 532 0.22 1.27 22.97
C LEU A 532 1.30 1.15 24.06
N PRO A 533 0.92 0.82 25.32
CA PRO A 533 1.88 0.67 26.40
C PRO A 533 2.89 -0.43 26.11
N ARG A 534 4.17 -0.18 26.42
CA ARG A 534 5.27 -1.14 26.27
C ARG A 534 4.93 -2.54 26.80
N THR A 535 4.37 -2.61 28.01
CA THR A 535 4.04 -3.88 28.66
C THR A 535 3.02 -4.70 27.88
N GLU A 536 2.07 -4.04 27.20
CA GLU A 536 1.06 -4.71 26.38
C GLU A 536 1.66 -5.21 25.06
N VAL A 537 2.46 -4.37 24.40
CA VAL A 537 3.18 -4.72 23.16
C VAL A 537 4.08 -5.94 23.38
N GLU A 538 4.85 -5.94 24.46
CA GLU A 538 5.70 -7.07 24.83
C GLU A 538 4.87 -8.31 25.22
N SER A 539 3.73 -8.15 25.89
CA SER A 539 2.88 -9.30 26.29
C SER A 539 2.25 -10.06 25.11
N VAL A 540 2.03 -9.39 23.97
CA VAL A 540 1.47 -10.01 22.78
C VAL A 540 2.53 -10.51 21.79
N GLY A 541 3.81 -10.43 22.16
CA GLY A 541 4.93 -11.01 21.42
C GLY A 541 5.64 -10.08 20.44
N PHE A 542 5.44 -8.76 20.53
CA PHE A 542 6.13 -7.77 19.70
C PHE A 542 7.20 -7.02 20.48
N GLU A 543 8.08 -6.30 19.76
CA GLU A 543 9.04 -5.40 20.38
C GLU A 543 8.48 -3.97 20.40
N TRP A 544 8.71 -3.24 21.50
CA TRP A 544 8.34 -1.84 21.62
C TRP A 544 9.59 -0.96 21.64
N ALA A 545 9.51 0.20 20.98
CA ALA A 545 10.55 1.21 21.03
C ALA A 545 9.97 2.59 21.32
N ALA A 546 10.67 3.35 22.17
CA ALA A 546 10.24 4.69 22.57
C ALA A 546 10.25 5.71 21.42
N THR A 547 11.14 5.51 20.44
CA THR A 547 11.28 6.44 19.33
C THR A 547 11.63 5.73 18.02
N PRO A 548 11.35 6.34 16.86
CA PRO A 548 11.73 5.78 15.55
C PRO A 548 13.22 5.48 15.43
N GLN A 549 14.09 6.33 15.99
CA GLN A 549 15.54 6.10 15.94
C GLN A 549 15.94 4.81 16.69
N ARG A 550 15.39 4.58 17.89
CA ARG A 550 15.68 3.37 18.67
C ARG A 550 15.10 2.12 18.01
N ALA A 551 13.91 2.24 17.44
CA ALA A 551 13.28 1.16 16.69
C ALA A 551 14.11 0.77 15.47
N PHE A 552 14.59 1.76 14.72
CA PHE A 552 15.42 1.54 13.55
C PHE A 552 16.76 0.88 13.90
N ALA A 553 17.45 1.37 14.93
CA ALA A 553 18.69 0.74 15.41
C ALA A 553 18.46 -0.74 15.77
N ARG A 554 17.34 -1.04 16.45
CA ARG A 554 16.94 -2.39 16.79
C ARG A 554 16.62 -3.25 15.56
N ALA A 555 15.95 -2.68 14.56
CA ALA A 555 15.64 -3.36 13.31
C ALA A 555 16.91 -3.74 12.54
N LEU A 556 17.92 -2.87 12.53
CA LEU A 556 19.23 -3.17 11.93
C LEU A 556 19.90 -4.37 12.61
N GLU A 557 19.92 -4.40 13.95
CA GLU A 557 20.45 -5.55 14.72
C GLU A 557 19.71 -6.85 14.39
N LEU A 558 18.37 -6.81 14.36
CA LEU A 558 17.53 -7.98 14.09
C LEU A 558 17.64 -8.48 12.65
N SER A 559 17.88 -7.58 11.70
CA SER A 559 18.01 -7.95 10.29
C SER A 559 19.17 -8.93 10.03
N GLY A 560 20.22 -8.85 10.87
CA GLY A 560 21.43 -9.67 10.77
C GLY A 560 22.27 -9.43 9.51
N ALA A 561 21.97 -8.38 8.73
CA ALA A 561 22.69 -8.07 7.50
C ALA A 561 23.83 -7.07 7.78
N ASP A 562 25.01 -7.33 7.21
CA ASP A 562 26.17 -6.42 7.32
C ASP A 562 25.92 -5.07 6.61
N SER A 563 25.02 -5.06 5.62
CA SER A 563 24.60 -3.88 4.86
C SER A 563 23.13 -4.03 4.48
N PRO A 564 22.21 -3.78 5.43
CA PRO A 564 20.78 -4.02 5.24
C PRO A 564 20.21 -3.06 4.19
N ARG A 565 19.43 -3.60 3.27
CA ARG A 565 18.60 -2.79 2.37
C ARG A 565 17.33 -2.39 3.09
N MET A 566 16.98 -1.12 2.94
CA MET A 566 15.86 -0.53 3.65
C MET A 566 14.78 -0.04 2.68
N ALA A 567 13.53 -0.18 3.08
CA ALA A 567 12.41 0.54 2.48
C ALA A 567 11.73 1.45 3.51
N VAL A 568 11.35 2.66 3.09
CA VAL A 568 10.50 3.57 3.86
C VAL A 568 9.17 3.70 3.12
N LEU A 569 8.08 3.29 3.77
CA LEU A 569 6.72 3.34 3.23
C LEU A 569 5.94 4.45 3.94
N ARG A 570 5.59 5.51 3.20
CA ARG A 570 4.72 6.57 3.70
C ARG A 570 3.27 6.29 3.31
N ASN A 571 2.30 6.60 4.16
CA ASN A 571 0.89 6.29 3.88
C ASN A 571 0.64 4.79 3.61
N ALA A 572 1.39 3.91 4.27
CA ALA A 572 1.47 2.51 3.90
C ALA A 572 0.10 1.80 3.97
N SER A 573 -0.77 2.20 4.89
CA SER A 573 -2.14 1.67 5.04
C SER A 573 -3.04 1.85 3.81
N ARG A 574 -2.61 2.66 2.83
CA ARG A 574 -3.38 2.99 1.62
C ARG A 574 -2.79 2.37 0.35
N MET A 575 -1.59 1.82 0.41
CA MET A 575 -0.89 1.33 -0.76
C MET A 575 -1.48 0.01 -1.28
N THR A 576 -1.42 -0.18 -2.59
CA THR A 576 -1.56 -1.48 -3.25
C THR A 576 -0.18 -1.87 -3.77
N PRO A 577 0.55 -2.76 -3.08
CA PRO A 577 1.84 -3.22 -3.56
C PRO A 577 1.70 -3.98 -4.88
N VAL A 578 2.42 -3.55 -5.92
CA VAL A 578 2.46 -4.20 -7.22
C VAL A 578 3.89 -4.68 -7.48
N ARG A 579 4.08 -6.01 -7.45
CA ARG A 579 5.40 -6.58 -7.69
C ARG A 579 5.70 -6.56 -9.19
N VAL A 580 6.74 -5.82 -9.57
CA VAL A 580 7.22 -5.79 -10.96
C VAL A 580 8.21 -6.92 -11.14
N HIS A 581 7.88 -7.90 -11.98
CA HIS A 581 8.84 -8.94 -12.37
C HIS A 581 9.82 -8.32 -13.37
N GLY A 582 11.08 -8.17 -12.97
CA GLY A 582 12.15 -7.82 -13.91
C GLY A 582 12.20 -8.83 -15.05
N GLY A 583 12.16 -8.33 -16.28
CA GLY A 583 12.28 -9.13 -17.51
C GLY A 583 13.69 -9.67 -17.76
#